data_AF-A0A4Q5J6C6-F1
#
_entry.id   AF-A0A4Q5J6C6-F1
#
_cell.length_a   1.000
_cell.length_b   1.000
_cell.length_c   1.000
_cell.angle_alpha   90.00
_cell.angle_beta   90.00
_cell.angle_gamma   90.00
#
_symmetry.space_group_name_H-M   'P 1'
#
loop_
_entity.id
_entity.type
_entity.pdbx_description
1 polymer ?
#
loop_
_entity_poly.entity_id
_entity_poly.type
_entity_poly.pdbx_seq_one_letter_code
_entity_poly.pdbx_strand_id
1 'polypeptide(L)'
;MTDQPIHVDPAVLAGVKDEFRALGRELRDAPDGVRRDAARVREGAGELGDLLADGVAAFELSWQAAFDATSETSGHIAANVGGFTLDLEALDLGNS
;
A
#
# COMPACT_ATOMS: atom_id res chain seq x y z
N MET A 1 26.41 -30.29 1.55
CA MET A 1 25.71 -28.99 1.54
C MET A 1 24.27 -29.30 1.91
N THR A 2 23.77 -28.74 3.00
CA THR A 2 22.40 -29.00 3.47
C THR A 2 21.43 -28.29 2.56
N ASP A 3 20.79 -29.07 1.70
CA ASP A 3 19.69 -28.69 0.81
C ASP A 3 18.41 -28.56 1.64
N GLN A 4 18.42 -27.67 2.64
CA GLN A 4 17.22 -27.43 3.45
C GLN A 4 16.26 -26.59 2.61
N PRO A 5 15.02 -27.07 2.37
CA PRO A 5 14.00 -26.26 1.74
C PRO A 5 13.85 -24.97 2.53
N ILE A 6 13.72 -23.84 1.84
CA ILE A 6 13.41 -22.56 2.48
C ILE A 6 12.00 -22.68 3.07
N HIS A 7 11.91 -23.11 4.32
CA HIS A 7 10.69 -23.13 5.09
C HIS A 7 10.50 -21.75 5.71
N VAL A 8 9.64 -20.94 5.10
CA VAL A 8 9.18 -19.70 5.75
C VAL A 8 8.16 -20.07 6.82
N ASP A 9 8.35 -19.56 8.03
CA ASP A 9 7.43 -19.76 9.15
C ASP A 9 6.02 -19.22 8.81
N PRO A 10 4.97 -20.06 8.86
CA PRO A 10 3.60 -19.62 8.63
C PRO A 10 3.16 -18.45 9.52
N ALA A 11 3.67 -18.35 10.75
CA ALA A 11 3.38 -17.25 11.65
C ALA A 11 3.95 -15.92 11.15
N VAL A 12 5.14 -15.94 10.55
CA VAL A 12 5.75 -14.76 9.92
C VAL A 12 4.92 -14.32 8.71
N LEU A 13 4.49 -15.27 7.87
CA LEU A 13 3.63 -14.97 6.71
C LEU A 13 2.28 -14.37 7.13
N ALA A 14 1.70 -14.86 8.22
CA ALA A 14 0.48 -14.30 8.78
C ALA A 14 0.70 -12.86 9.30
N GLY A 15 1.80 -12.60 10.01
CA GLY A 15 2.16 -11.27 10.49
C GLY A 15 2.28 -10.26 9.36
N VAL A 16 3.02 -10.60 8.29
CA VAL A 16 3.17 -9.75 7.10
C VAL A 16 1.81 -9.44 6.45
N LYS A 17 0.92 -10.44 6.34
CA LYS A 17 -0.43 -10.21 5.79
C LYS A 17 -1.21 -9.18 6.61
N ASP A 18 -1.14 -9.28 7.93
CA ASP A 18 -1.88 -8.40 8.82
C ASP A 18 -1.30 -6.99 8.84
N GLU A 19 0.02 -6.84 8.76
CA GLU A 19 0.70 -5.55 8.60
C GLU A 19 0.25 -4.85 7.31
N PHE A 20 0.29 -5.53 6.16
CA PHE A 20 -0.15 -4.90 4.89
C PHE A 20 -1.65 -4.63 4.84
N ARG A 21 -2.48 -5.43 5.52
CA ARG A 21 -3.91 -5.13 5.71
C ARG A 21 -4.13 -3.89 6.58
N ALA A 22 -3.35 -3.74 7.65
CA ALA A 22 -3.39 -2.57 8.51
C ALA A 22 -2.95 -1.31 7.76
N LEU A 23 -1.81 -1.37 7.07
CA LEU A 23 -1.34 -0.30 6.20
C LEU A 23 -2.37 0.09 5.15
N GLY A 24 -2.99 -0.87 4.47
CA GLY A 24 -4.05 -0.60 3.51
C GLY A 24 -5.26 0.12 4.12
N ARG A 25 -5.62 -0.17 5.37
CA ARG A 25 -6.68 0.57 6.09
C ARG A 25 -6.24 2.00 6.40
N GLU A 26 -5.06 2.18 6.98
CA GLU A 26 -4.51 3.49 7.30
C GLU A 26 -4.44 4.40 6.08
N LEU A 27 -4.02 3.86 4.93
CA LEU A 27 -3.95 4.60 3.67
C LEU A 27 -5.33 5.01 3.13
N ARG A 28 -6.39 4.23 3.39
CA ARG A 28 -7.76 4.61 3.00
C ARG A 28 -8.33 5.73 3.86
N ASP A 29 -7.86 5.84 5.10
CA ASP A 29 -8.30 6.88 6.04
C ASP A 29 -7.45 8.16 5.93
N ALA A 30 -6.23 8.06 5.41
CA ALA A 30 -5.29 9.19 5.23
C ALA A 30 -5.83 10.38 4.40
N PRO A 31 -6.66 10.20 3.34
CA PRO A 31 -7.23 11.31 2.57
C PRO A 31 -8.02 12.31 3.41
N ASP A 32 -8.61 11.90 4.55
CA ASP A 32 -9.36 12.82 5.41
C ASP A 32 -8.46 13.87 6.07
N GLY A 33 -7.19 13.53 6.34
CA GLY A 33 -6.19 14.49 6.80
C GLY A 33 -5.89 15.54 5.73
N VAL A 34 -5.65 15.10 4.50
CA VAL A 34 -5.36 15.96 3.35
C VAL A 34 -6.53 16.91 3.05
N ARG A 35 -7.78 16.41 3.08
CA ARG A 35 -8.98 17.23 2.90
C ARG A 35 -9.11 18.31 3.99
N ARG A 36 -8.78 17.99 5.24
CA ARG A 36 -8.78 18.98 6.34
C ARG A 36 -7.73 20.06 6.12
N ASP A 37 -6.53 19.70 5.68
CA ASP A 37 -5.48 20.68 5.42
C ASP A 37 -5.80 21.54 4.20
N ALA A 38 -6.35 20.95 3.13
CA ALA A 38 -6.87 21.68 1.98
C ALA A 38 -8.00 22.64 2.35
N ALA A 39 -8.93 22.22 3.21
CA ALA A 39 -9.98 23.09 3.73
C ALA A 39 -9.40 24.28 4.51
N ARG A 40 -8.43 24.05 5.38
CA ARG A 40 -7.73 25.13 6.12
C ARG A 40 -7.03 26.11 5.19
N VAL A 41 -6.41 25.64 4.11
CA VAL A 41 -5.78 26.53 3.11
C VAL A 41 -6.84 27.39 2.43
N ARG A 42 -7.97 26.81 2.01
CA ARG A 42 -9.08 27.58 1.40
C ARG A 42 -9.66 28.61 2.35
N GLU A 43 -9.92 28.24 3.60
CA GLU A 43 -10.47 29.13 4.63
C GLU A 43 -9.49 30.26 4.97
N GLY A 44 -8.19 29.97 5.05
CA GLY A 44 -7.15 30.94 5.35
C GLY A 44 -6.70 31.81 4.17
N ALA A 45 -7.11 31.47 2.95
CA ALA A 45 -6.66 32.17 1.73
C ALA A 45 -7.22 33.58 1.58
N GLY A 46 -8.38 33.88 2.16
CA GLY A 46 -9.05 35.17 2.03
C GLY A 46 -9.21 35.57 0.56
N GLU A 47 -8.70 36.75 0.19
CA GLU A 47 -8.75 37.29 -1.18
C GLU A 47 -7.93 36.48 -2.21
N LEU A 48 -7.01 35.60 -1.76
CA LEU A 48 -6.24 34.71 -2.63
C LEU A 48 -6.96 33.38 -2.92
N GLY A 49 -8.19 33.20 -2.42
CA GLY A 49 -8.95 31.95 -2.56
C GLY A 49 -9.04 31.45 -3.99
N ASP A 50 -9.39 32.34 -4.93
CA ASP A 50 -9.53 32.00 -6.35
C ASP A 50 -8.18 31.62 -6.99
N LEU A 51 -7.07 32.24 -6.56
CA LEU A 51 -5.74 31.93 -7.07
C LEU A 51 -5.27 30.56 -6.59
N LEU A 52 -5.68 30.15 -5.39
CA LEU A 52 -5.26 28.89 -4.76
C LEU A 52 -6.20 27.71 -5.06
N ALA A 53 -7.44 27.96 -5.51
CA ALA A 53 -8.48 26.96 -5.68
C ALA A 53 -8.01 25.75 -6.52
N ASP A 54 -7.46 26.01 -7.71
CA ASP A 54 -6.97 24.97 -8.62
C ASP A 54 -5.78 24.20 -8.03
N GLY A 55 -4.86 24.91 -7.39
CA GLY A 55 -3.69 24.30 -6.75
C GLY A 55 -4.07 23.40 -5.57
N VAL A 56 -5.02 23.82 -4.75
CA VAL A 56 -5.54 23.03 -3.62
C VAL A 56 -6.30 21.80 -4.13
N ALA A 57 -7.09 21.94 -5.20
CA ALA A 57 -7.78 20.81 -5.82
C ALA A 57 -6.77 19.79 -6.40
N ALA A 58 -5.73 20.26 -7.10
CA ALA A 58 -4.67 19.39 -7.60
C ALA A 58 -3.90 18.68 -6.48
N PHE A 59 -3.63 19.40 -5.38
CA PHE A 59 -3.03 18.82 -4.18
C PHE A 59 -3.89 17.68 -3.61
N GLU A 60 -5.18 17.89 -3.38
CA GLU A 60 -6.08 16.83 -2.87
C GLU A 60 -6.13 15.62 -3.81
N LEU A 61 -6.30 15.85 -5.12
CA LEU A 61 -6.37 14.78 -6.12
C LEU A 61 -5.06 13.98 -6.21
N SER A 62 -3.91 14.64 -6.17
CA SER A 62 -2.61 13.97 -6.24
C SER A 62 -2.38 13.03 -5.05
N TRP A 63 -2.74 13.47 -3.84
CA TRP A 63 -2.62 12.65 -2.64
C TRP A 63 -3.65 11.52 -2.62
N GLN A 64 -4.89 11.77 -3.03
CA GLN A 64 -5.90 10.71 -3.17
C GLN A 64 -5.41 9.60 -4.09
N ALA A 65 -4.87 9.94 -5.27
CA ALA A 65 -4.30 8.97 -6.20
C ALA A 65 -3.13 8.17 -5.60
N ALA A 66 -2.24 8.83 -4.85
CA ALA A 66 -1.13 8.16 -4.18
C ALA A 66 -1.61 7.17 -3.10
N PHE A 67 -2.59 7.58 -2.29
CA PHE A 67 -3.18 6.71 -1.25
C PHE A 67 -3.91 5.52 -1.85
N ASP A 68 -4.69 5.72 -2.91
CA ASP A 68 -5.43 4.65 -3.58
C ASP A 68 -4.48 3.61 -4.17
N ALA A 69 -3.47 4.05 -4.93
CA ALA A 69 -2.46 3.16 -5.53
C ALA A 69 -1.67 2.37 -4.47
N THR A 70 -1.31 3.02 -3.36
CA THR A 70 -0.56 2.38 -2.29
C THR A 70 -1.43 1.41 -1.48
N SER A 71 -2.70 1.75 -1.23
CA SER A 71 -3.67 0.87 -0.57
C SER A 71 -3.92 -0.38 -1.42
N GLU A 72 -4.12 -0.22 -2.73
CA GLU A 72 -4.28 -1.33 -3.67
C GLU A 72 -3.07 -2.26 -3.66
N THR A 73 -1.86 -1.68 -3.77
CA THR A 73 -0.61 -2.43 -3.73
C THR A 73 -0.45 -3.20 -2.42
N SER A 74 -0.79 -2.57 -1.29
CA SER A 74 -0.78 -3.23 0.03
C SER A 74 -1.75 -4.41 0.07
N GLY A 75 -2.95 -4.25 -0.53
CA GLY A 75 -3.92 -5.33 -0.68
C GLY A 75 -3.39 -6.49 -1.53
N HIS A 76 -2.71 -6.19 -2.65
CA HIS A 76 -2.07 -7.21 -3.48
C HIS A 76 -0.99 -7.97 -2.72
N ILE A 77 -0.14 -7.28 -1.96
CA ILE A 77 0.89 -7.95 -1.15
C ILE A 77 0.22 -8.86 -0.11
N ALA A 78 -0.74 -8.35 0.67
CA ALA A 78 -1.45 -9.15 1.66
C ALA A 78 -2.18 -10.37 1.06
N ALA A 79 -2.70 -10.26 -0.17
CA ALA A 79 -3.35 -11.36 -0.86
C ALA A 79 -2.36 -12.44 -1.34
N ASN A 80 -1.15 -12.04 -1.74
CA ASN A 80 -0.19 -12.93 -2.41
C ASN A 80 0.94 -13.44 -1.50
N VAL A 81 1.15 -12.85 -0.31
CA VAL A 81 2.15 -13.35 0.67
C VAL A 81 1.87 -14.81 1.00
N GLY A 82 2.89 -15.67 0.85
CA GLY A 82 2.76 -17.11 1.05
C GLY A 82 1.85 -17.83 0.05
N GLY A 83 1.43 -17.16 -1.04
CA GLY A 83 0.63 -17.76 -2.11
C GLY A 83 1.45 -18.56 -3.13
N PHE A 84 2.77 -18.40 -3.13
CA PHE A 84 3.70 -19.23 -3.90
C PHE A 84 4.36 -20.26 -2.98
N THR A 85 4.05 -21.53 -3.21
CA THR A 85 4.83 -22.65 -2.69
C THR A 85 5.64 -23.19 -3.87
N LEU A 86 6.95 -22.93 -3.86
CA LEU A 86 7.85 -23.52 -4.85
C LEU A 86 8.24 -24.91 -4.33
N ASP A 87 7.68 -25.95 -4.92
CA ASP A 87 8.11 -27.31 -4.67
C ASP A 87 9.42 -27.56 -5.42
N LEU A 88 10.54 -27.51 -4.70
CA LEU A 88 11.87 -27.71 -5.26
C LEU A 88 12.12 -29.16 -5.66
N GLU A 89 11.37 -30.13 -5.10
CA GLU A 89 11.45 -31.54 -5.53
C GLU A 89 10.78 -31.73 -6.91
N ALA A 90 9.71 -30.97 -7.18
CA ALA A 90 9.05 -30.96 -8.49
C ALA A 90 9.81 -30.15 -9.57
N LEU A 91 10.79 -29.33 -9.16
CA LEU A 91 11.59 -28.47 -10.03
C LEU A 91 12.99 -29.04 -10.30
N ASP A 92 13.20 -30.34 -10.04
CA ASP A 92 14.35 -31.09 -10.56
C ASP A 92 14.23 -31.13 -12.09
N LEU A 93 14.77 -30.08 -12.71
CA LEU A 93 14.88 -29.90 -14.15
C LEU A 93 15.86 -30.96 -14.68
N GLY A 94 15.37 -32.19 -14.80
CA GLY A 94 15.93 -33.28 -15.59
C GLY A 94 17.45 -33.24 -15.76
N ASN A 95 18.20 -33.38 -14.67
CA ASN A 95 19.58 -33.89 -14.78
C ASN A 95 19.50 -35.43 -14.81
N SER A 96 19.01 -35.95 -15.93
CA SER A 96 19.16 -37.36 -16.34
C SER A 96 20.32 -37.49 -17.31
#